data_AF-A0A2S4MER1-F1
#
_entry.id   AF-A0A2S4MER1-F1
#
_cell.length_a   1.000
_cell.length_b   1.000
_cell.length_c   1.000
_cell.angle_alpha   90.00
_cell.angle_beta   90.00
_cell.angle_gamma   90.00
#
_symmetry.space_group_name_H-M   'P 1'
#
loop_
_entity.id
_entity.type
_entity.pdbx_description
1 polymer ?
#
loop_
_entity_poly.entity_id
_entity_poly.type
_entity_poly.pdbx_seq_one_letter_code
_entity_poly.pdbx_strand_id
1 'polypeptide(L)'
;MRRISSGLVPALLPPWSLQGWSPQACSPRPWPAALALLLLLGASARAEDRAIPFDPPRLAQSPEPLCYCWSEGRKIAEGAIACIRTTQGRRLAACGRVINMMSWEVTENPCPES
;
A
#
# COMPACT_ATOMS: atom_id res chain seq x y z
N MET A 1 -11.30 42.97 6.13
CA MET A 1 -11.56 42.54 7.52
C MET A 1 -10.74 41.28 7.79
N ARG A 2 -9.67 41.38 8.60
CA ARG A 2 -8.82 40.25 8.99
C ARG A 2 -9.22 39.80 10.39
N ARG A 3 -9.51 38.51 10.56
CA ARG A 3 -9.37 37.85 11.86
C ARG A 3 -9.12 36.35 11.61
N ILE A 4 -7.84 36.01 11.46
CA ILE A 4 -7.38 34.62 11.51
C ILE A 4 -7.27 34.31 13.00
N SER A 5 -8.19 33.51 13.52
CA SER A 5 -8.15 33.00 14.88
C SER A 5 -7.23 31.80 14.95
N SER A 6 -6.06 32.00 15.55
CA SER A 6 -5.14 30.97 16.00
C SER A 6 -5.81 30.08 17.04
N GLY A 7 -6.19 28.87 16.66
CA GLY A 7 -6.62 27.81 17.57
C GLY A 7 -5.46 26.84 17.79
N LEU A 8 -4.78 26.96 18.93
CA LEU A 8 -3.82 25.99 19.44
C LEU A 8 -4.46 24.59 19.47
N VAL A 9 -3.82 23.63 18.81
CA VAL A 9 -4.05 22.20 19.06
C VAL A 9 -3.30 21.87 20.36
N PRO A 10 -3.95 21.52 21.48
CA PRO A 10 -3.24 21.03 22.64
C PRO A 10 -2.70 19.64 22.30
N ALA A 11 -1.38 19.54 22.25
CA ALA A 11 -0.64 18.30 22.13
C ALA A 11 -1.05 17.36 23.27
N LEU A 12 -1.79 16.30 22.92
CA LEU A 12 -1.98 15.11 23.73
C LEU A 12 -0.62 14.43 23.90
N LEU A 13 0.11 14.82 24.94
CA LEU A 13 1.27 14.07 25.42
C LEU A 13 0.76 12.78 26.09
N PRO A 14 1.31 11.60 25.74
CA PRO A 14 0.89 10.34 26.34
C PRO A 14 1.46 10.17 27.77
N PRO A 15 0.73 9.45 28.67
CA PRO A 15 1.01 9.40 30.10
C PRO A 15 2.23 8.58 30.53
N TRP A 16 3.01 8.02 29.60
CA TRP A 16 4.15 7.13 29.93
C TRP A 16 5.49 7.85 30.14
N SER A 17 5.52 9.18 30.02
CA SER A 17 6.74 10.00 30.09
C SER A 17 7.29 10.25 31.51
N LEU A 18 6.80 9.53 32.53
CA LEU A 18 7.25 9.65 33.93
C LEU A 18 7.93 8.38 34.48
N GLN A 19 8.48 7.54 33.60
CA GLN A 19 9.39 6.49 34.06
C GLN A 19 10.79 7.08 34.19
N GLY A 20 11.02 7.68 35.36
CA GLY A 20 12.31 8.20 35.80
C GLY A 20 13.39 7.13 35.65
N TRP A 21 14.41 7.49 34.89
CA TRP A 21 15.63 6.72 34.75
C TRP A 21 16.42 6.89 36.06
N SER A 22 16.25 5.96 36.99
CA SER A 22 17.04 5.91 38.22
C SER A 22 18.48 5.51 37.87
N PRO A 23 19.50 6.35 38.14
CA PRO A 23 20.87 5.94 38.00
C PRO A 23 21.30 5.14 39.23
N GLN A 24 21.65 3.88 39.00
CA GLN A 24 22.85 3.27 39.57
C GLN A 24 22.93 3.26 41.11
N ALA A 25 22.26 2.28 41.74
CA ALA A 25 22.72 1.77 43.02
C ALA A 25 23.98 0.92 42.81
N CYS A 26 25.10 1.34 43.40
CA CYS A 26 26.31 0.55 43.53
C CYS A 26 25.98 -0.79 44.18
N SER A 27 26.24 -1.90 43.48
CA SER A 27 26.25 -3.24 44.07
C SER A 27 27.60 -3.92 43.86
N PRO A 28 28.10 -4.69 44.85
CA PRO A 28 29.34 -5.43 44.73
C PRO A 28 29.17 -6.57 43.72
N ARG A 29 30.00 -6.52 42.68
CA ARG A 29 30.12 -7.42 41.54
C ARG A 29 30.10 -8.93 41.95
N PRO A 30 29.04 -9.71 41.66
CA PRO A 30 29.08 -11.17 41.74
C PRO A 30 29.38 -11.74 40.34
N TRP A 31 30.59 -11.48 39.84
CA TRP A 31 31.02 -11.84 38.48
C TRP A 31 30.88 -13.33 38.10
N PRO A 32 31.10 -14.33 38.99
CA PRO A 32 31.04 -15.72 38.54
C PRO A 32 29.61 -16.27 38.42
N ALA A 33 28.66 -15.77 39.21
CA ALA A 33 27.29 -16.29 39.23
C ALA A 33 26.49 -15.89 38.00
N ALA A 34 26.67 -14.65 37.51
CA ALA A 34 26.01 -14.18 36.30
C ALA A 34 26.47 -14.96 35.05
N LEU A 35 27.75 -15.33 35.00
CA LEU A 35 28.33 -16.11 33.90
C LEU A 35 27.83 -17.56 33.92
N ALA A 36 27.74 -18.17 35.11
CA ALA A 36 27.18 -19.51 35.28
C ALA A 36 25.69 -19.56 34.90
N LEU A 37 24.92 -18.52 35.24
CA LEU A 37 23.51 -18.41 34.86
C LEU A 37 23.34 -18.23 33.35
N LEU A 38 24.18 -17.42 32.70
CA LEU A 38 24.19 -17.27 31.23
C LEU A 38 24.55 -18.57 30.51
N LEU A 39 25.50 -19.35 31.04
CA LEU A 39 25.85 -20.66 30.48
C LEU A 39 24.72 -21.70 30.64
N LEU A 40 24.02 -21.68 31.79
CA LEU A 40 22.86 -22.55 32.01
C LEU A 40 21.65 -22.17 31.13
N LEU A 41 21.44 -20.88 30.83
CA LEU A 41 20.37 -20.43 29.92
C LEU A 41 20.67 -20.70 28.43
N GLY A 42 21.94 -20.83 28.03
CA GLY A 42 22.34 -21.06 26.64
C GLY A 42 22.09 -22.48 26.11
N ALA A 43 21.84 -23.45 27.00
CA ALA A 43 21.71 -24.87 26.64
C ALA A 43 20.37 -25.23 25.96
N SER A 44 19.38 -24.33 25.96
CA SER A 44 18.01 -24.63 25.48
C SER A 44 17.72 -24.20 24.04
N ALA A 45 18.73 -23.85 23.23
CA ALA A 45 18.51 -23.32 21.88
C ALA A 45 18.83 -24.34 20.76
N ARG A 46 18.10 -25.46 20.73
CA ARG A 46 18.06 -26.37 19.57
C ARG A 46 16.63 -26.86 19.34
N ALA A 47 15.75 -25.94 18.96
CA ALA A 47 14.51 -26.25 18.26
C ALA A 47 14.33 -25.19 17.16
N GLU A 48 15.17 -25.25 16.15
CA GLU A 48 14.97 -24.51 14.91
C GLU A 48 13.94 -25.30 14.09
N ASP A 49 12.66 -25.16 14.46
CA ASP A 49 11.58 -25.57 13.58
C ASP A 49 11.56 -24.59 12.41
N ARG A 50 12.19 -25.00 11.31
CA ARG A 50 12.27 -24.21 10.09
C ARG A 50 10.86 -24.12 9.53
N ALA A 51 10.21 -22.96 9.65
CA ALA A 51 8.89 -22.72 9.11
C ALA A 51 8.88 -23.02 7.60
N ILE A 52 8.21 -24.11 7.22
CA ILE A 52 7.95 -24.47 5.82
C ILE A 52 6.69 -23.70 5.39
N PRO A 53 6.78 -22.80 4.39
CA PRO A 53 5.60 -22.15 3.83
C PRO A 53 4.66 -23.21 3.25
N PHE A 54 3.42 -23.27 3.74
CA PHE A 54 2.42 -24.28 3.34
C PHE A 54 1.71 -23.96 2.02
N ASP A 55 1.77 -22.71 1.54
CA ASP A 55 1.08 -22.29 0.31
C ASP A 55 2.11 -21.99 -0.79
N PRO A 56 1.96 -22.54 -2.02
CA PRO A 56 2.74 -22.07 -3.15
C PRO A 56 2.48 -20.56 -3.33
N PRO A 57 3.47 -19.77 -3.76
CA PRO A 57 3.27 -18.34 -3.95
C PRO A 57 2.09 -18.13 -4.92
N ARG A 58 1.00 -17.53 -4.43
CA ARG A 58 -0.08 -17.09 -5.32
C ARG A 58 0.57 -16.24 -6.39
N LEU A 59 0.46 -16.69 -7.64
CA LEU A 59 0.70 -15.88 -8.81
C LEU A 59 -0.39 -14.79 -8.81
N ALA A 60 -0.18 -13.72 -8.03
CA ALA A 60 -1.06 -12.55 -7.95
C ALA A 60 -1.10 -11.72 -9.25
N GLN A 61 -0.49 -12.26 -10.30
CA GLN A 61 -0.19 -11.62 -11.56
C GLN A 61 -0.39 -12.70 -12.63
N SER A 62 -1.64 -13.09 -12.91
CA SER A 62 -1.91 -13.62 -14.25
C SER A 62 -1.77 -12.43 -15.20
N PRO A 63 -0.77 -12.40 -16.10
CA PRO A 63 -0.68 -11.36 -17.10
C PRO A 63 -1.63 -11.73 -18.23
N GLU A 64 -2.93 -11.55 -18.01
CA GLU A 64 -3.88 -11.49 -19.11
C GLU A 64 -3.93 -10.03 -19.57
N PRO A 65 -3.36 -9.70 -20.74
CA PRO A 65 -3.45 -8.35 -21.27
C PRO A 65 -4.87 -8.17 -21.79
N LEU A 66 -5.76 -7.73 -20.91
CA LEU A 66 -7.09 -7.26 -21.27
C LEU A 66 -6.92 -5.88 -21.95
N CYS A 67 -6.29 -5.85 -23.12
CA CYS A 67 -6.11 -4.66 -23.96
C CYS A 67 -7.42 -4.30 -24.67
N TYR A 68 -8.44 -4.02 -23.88
CA TYR A 68 -9.75 -3.59 -24.39
C TYR A 68 -10.31 -2.46 -23.55
N CYS A 69 -11.16 -1.67 -24.17
CA CYS A 69 -11.96 -0.65 -23.52
C CYS A 69 -13.41 -1.13 -23.43
N TRP A 70 -14.11 -0.71 -22.37
CA TRP A 70 -15.53 -1.02 -22.20
C TRP A 70 -16.41 0.13 -22.69
N SER A 71 -17.41 -0.19 -23.50
CA SER A 71 -18.37 0.78 -24.04
C SER A 71 -19.74 0.11 -24.17
N GLU A 72 -20.77 0.64 -23.51
CA GLU A 72 -22.17 0.16 -23.64
C GLU A 72 -22.31 -1.38 -23.51
N GLY A 73 -21.57 -1.99 -22.58
CA GLY A 73 -21.59 -3.45 -22.36
C GLY A 73 -20.81 -4.28 -23.38
N ARG A 74 -20.05 -3.65 -24.29
CA ARG A 74 -19.17 -4.31 -25.26
C ARG A 74 -17.70 -4.06 -24.93
N LYS A 75 -16.88 -5.09 -25.19
CA LYS A 75 -15.41 -4.99 -25.18
C LYS A 75 -14.94 -4.53 -26.56
N ILE A 76 -14.15 -3.48 -26.59
CA ILE A 76 -13.60 -2.88 -27.81
C ILE A 76 -12.09 -3.07 -27.78
N ALA A 77 -11.53 -3.63 -28.86
CA ALA A 77 -10.09 -3.87 -28.96
C ALA A 77 -9.30 -2.56 -28.98
N GLU A 78 -8.05 -2.61 -28.53
CA GLU A 78 -7.08 -1.52 -28.71
C GLU A 78 -6.98 -1.10 -30.18
N GLY A 79 -6.93 0.22 -30.43
CA GLY A 79 -6.89 0.82 -31.76
C GLY A 79 -8.25 0.98 -32.44
N ALA A 80 -9.31 0.35 -31.92
CA ALA A 80 -10.65 0.55 -32.46
C ALA A 80 -11.29 1.84 -31.95
N ILE A 81 -12.16 2.43 -32.78
CA ILE A 81 -12.91 3.64 -32.44
C ILE A 81 -14.35 3.26 -32.13
N ALA A 82 -14.89 3.79 -31.03
CA ALA A 82 -16.28 3.60 -30.65
C ALA A 82 -16.94 4.92 -30.27
N CYS A 83 -18.25 4.97 -30.43
CA CYS A 83 -19.08 6.07 -29.96
C CYS A 83 -19.38 5.91 -28.49
N ILE A 84 -18.79 6.76 -27.65
CA ILE A 84 -18.97 6.72 -26.20
C ILE A 84 -19.74 7.93 -25.70
N ARG A 85 -20.36 7.79 -24.52
CA ARG A 85 -21.02 8.90 -23.82
C ARG A 85 -20.00 9.65 -22.98
N THR A 86 -19.84 10.94 -23.25
CA THR A 86 -18.99 11.84 -22.46
C THR A 86 -19.86 12.94 -21.83
N THR A 87 -19.27 13.75 -20.95
CA THR A 87 -19.94 14.93 -20.38
C THR A 87 -20.34 15.98 -21.43
N GLN A 88 -19.75 15.93 -22.62
CA GLN A 88 -20.01 16.84 -23.73
C GLN A 88 -20.93 16.23 -24.81
N GLY A 89 -21.55 15.08 -24.53
CA GLY A 89 -22.41 14.35 -25.47
C GLY A 89 -21.74 13.10 -26.03
N ARG A 90 -22.37 12.51 -27.07
CA ARG A 90 -21.85 11.32 -27.75
C ARG A 90 -20.72 11.73 -28.69
N ARG A 91 -19.52 11.17 -28.47
CA ARG A 91 -18.34 11.45 -29.29
C ARG A 91 -17.61 10.18 -29.67
N LEU A 92 -16.87 10.26 -30.77
CA LEU A 92 -15.94 9.22 -31.14
C LEU A 92 -14.76 9.23 -30.16
N ALA A 93 -14.39 8.04 -29.68
CA ALA A 93 -13.19 7.85 -28.89
C ALA A 93 -12.43 6.62 -29.38
N ALA A 94 -11.11 6.74 -29.45
CA ALA A 94 -10.23 5.62 -29.74
C ALA A 94 -9.93 4.85 -28.44
N CYS A 95 -9.97 3.52 -28.50
CA CYS A 95 -9.48 2.70 -27.42
C CYS A 95 -7.96 2.63 -27.48
N GLY A 96 -7.28 3.16 -26.47
CA GLY A 96 -5.82 3.23 -26.44
C GLY A 96 -5.28 3.23 -25.03
N ARG A 97 -3.96 3.42 -24.92
CA ARG A 97 -3.27 3.48 -23.64
C ARG A 97 -3.09 4.93 -23.20
N VAL A 98 -4.02 5.43 -22.39
CA VAL A 98 -3.87 6.72 -21.70
C VAL A 98 -3.23 6.45 -20.36
N ILE A 99 -2.12 7.12 -20.03
CA ILE A 99 -1.41 6.98 -18.74
C ILE A 99 -1.09 5.52 -18.33
N ASN A 100 -0.53 4.73 -19.24
CA ASN A 100 -0.13 3.33 -19.00
C ASN A 100 -1.31 2.35 -18.73
N MET A 101 -2.55 2.79 -18.88
CA MET A 101 -3.76 1.98 -18.74
C MET A 101 -4.67 2.10 -19.96
N MET A 102 -5.44 1.05 -20.24
CA MET A 102 -6.43 1.08 -21.32
C MET A 102 -7.56 2.04 -20.95
N SER A 103 -7.74 3.07 -21.77
CA SER A 103 -8.75 4.10 -21.57
C SER A 103 -9.21 4.67 -22.91
N TRP A 104 -10.26 5.47 -22.87
CA TRP A 104 -10.82 6.15 -24.02
C TRP A 104 -10.08 7.46 -24.30
N GLU A 105 -9.51 7.58 -25.48
CA GLU A 105 -9.03 8.86 -26.02
C GLU A 105 -10.17 9.54 -26.78
N VAL A 106 -10.83 10.50 -26.11
CA VAL A 106 -11.96 11.24 -26.67
C VAL A 106 -11.47 12.14 -27.81
N THR A 107 -12.03 11.96 -28.99
CA THR A 107 -11.78 12.83 -30.14
C THR A 107 -12.80 13.97 -30.19
N GLU A 108 -12.48 15.06 -30.88
CA GLU A 108 -13.40 16.19 -31.08
C GLU A 108 -14.54 15.87 -32.07
N ASN A 109 -14.41 14.77 -32.81
CA ASN A 109 -15.39 14.39 -33.83
C ASN A 109 -16.69 13.87 -33.17
N PRO A 110 -17.85 14.46 -33.52
CA PRO A 110 -19.13 13.91 -33.10
C PRO A 110 -19.36 12.54 -33.73
N CYS A 111 -20.20 11.73 -33.09
CA CYS A 111 -20.62 10.46 -33.66
C CYS A 111 -21.35 10.69 -34.98
N PRO A 112 -21.00 9.96 -36.07
CA PRO A 112 -21.78 10.00 -37.29
C PRO A 112 -23.19 9.53 -36.97
N GLU A 113 -24.19 10.30 -37.40
CA GLU A 113 -25.58 9.85 -37.36
C GLU A 113 -25.68 8.56 -38.17
N SER A 114 -26.22 7.50 -37.56
CA SER A 114 -26.42 6.20 -38.21
C SER A 114 -27.55 6.25 -39.23
#